data_AF-A0A7C6XCI2-F1
#
_entry.id   AF-A0A7C6XCI2-F1
#
_cell.length_a   1.000
_cell.length_b   1.000
_cell.length_c   1.000
_cell.angle_alpha   90.00
_cell.angle_beta   90.00
_cell.angle_gamma   90.00
#
_symmetry.space_group_name_H-M   'P 1'
#
loop_
_entity.id
_entity.type
_entity.pdbx_description
1 polymer ?
#
loop_
_entity_poly.entity_id
_entity_poly.type
_entity_poly.pdbx_seq_one_letter_code
_entity_poly.pdbx_strand_id
1 'polypeptide(L)' 'GGLRYCINGASLKFIPKAQMQEQGYAQWLKHVD' A
#
# COMPACT_ATOMS: atom_id res chain seq x y z
N GLY A 1 8.66 -6.24 17.75
CA GLY A 1 9.73 -6.25 16.75
C GLY A 1 10.22 -4.85 16.51
N GLY A 2 11.22 -4.39 17.26
CA GLY A 2 11.76 -3.02 17.23
C GLY A 2 12.54 -2.64 15.95
N LEU A 3 12.06 -3.12 14.80
CA LEU A 3 12.61 -2.83 13.49
C LEU A 3 11.93 -1.56 12.94
N ARG A 4 12.74 -0.66 12.38
CA ARG A 4 12.26 0.54 11.68
C ARG A 4 12.57 0.39 10.18
N TYR A 5 11.53 0.25 9.37
CA TYR A 5 11.64 0.25 7.92
C TYR A 5 11.68 1.68 7.41
N CYS A 6 12.88 2.19 7.14
CA CYS A 6 13.10 3.54 6.63
C CYS A 6 12.99 3.52 5.10
N ILE A 7 11.82 3.88 4.57
CA ILE A 7 11.56 3.96 3.13
C ILE A 7 11.44 5.43 2.73
N ASN A 8 12.04 5.80 1.59
CA ASN A 8 11.91 7.15 1.05
C ASN A 8 10.50 7.38 0.50
N GLY A 9 9.83 8.46 0.94
CA GLY A 9 8.49 8.82 0.47
C GLY A 9 8.45 9.11 -1.04
N ALA A 10 9.52 9.66 -1.61
CA ALA A 10 9.61 9.92 -3.05
C ALA A 10 9.62 8.63 -3.89
N SER A 11 9.92 7.48 -3.28
CA SER A 11 9.88 6.17 -3.93
C SER A 11 8.53 5.47 -3.80
N LEU A 12 7.55 6.08 -3.14
CA LEU A 12 6.23 5.49 -2.86
C LEU A 12 5.11 6.32 -3.49
N LYS A 13 4.05 5.63 -3.93
CA LYS A 13 2.78 6.23 -4.31
C LYS A 13 1.68 5.67 -3.41
N PHE A 14 0.97 6.56 -2.73
CA PHE A 14 -0.18 6.17 -1.93
C PHE A 14 -1.38 5.85 -2.83
N ILE A 15 -2.05 4.73 -2.54
CA ILE A 15 -3.28 4.30 -3.23
C ILE A 15 -4.36 4.06 -2.16
N PRO A 16 -5.42 4.89 -2.11
CA PRO A 16 -6.52 4.69 -1.16
C PRO A 16 -7.23 3.35 -1.40
N LYS A 17 -7.66 2.66 -0.33
CA LYS A 17 -8.38 1.37 -0.39
C LYS A 17 -9.55 1.39 -1.39
N ALA A 18 -10.34 2.45 -1.38
CA ALA A 18 -11.48 2.63 -2.28
C ALA A 18 -11.10 2.65 -3.77
N GLN A 19 -9.86 3.01 -4.10
CA GLN A 19 -9.35 3.11 -5.48
C GLN A 19 -8.50 1.91 -5.89
N MET A 20 -8.13 1.02 -4.95
CA MET A 20 -7.25 -0.11 -5.22
C MET A 20 -7.85 -1.07 -6.26
N GLN A 21 -9.16 -1.33 -6.21
CA GLN A 21 -9.81 -2.25 -7.16
C GLN A 21 -9.79 -1.71 -8.58
N GLU A 22 -10.16 -0.44 -8.76
CA GLU A 22 -10.19 0.23 -10.06
C GLU A 22 -8.78 0.34 -10.67
N GLN A 23 -7.76 0.55 -9.84
CA GLN A 23 -6.35 0.62 -10.27
C GLN A 23 -5.70 -0.77 -10.46
N GLY A 24 -6.44 -1.86 -10.33
CA GLY A 24 -5.93 -3.23 -10.57
C GLY A 24 -5.23 -3.89 -9.38
N TYR A 25 -5.28 -3.28 -8.20
CA TYR A 25 -4.67 -3.78 -6.96
C TYR A 25 -5.63 -4.62 -6.09
N ALA A 26 -6.75 -5.09 -6.64
CA ALA A 26 -7.78 -5.83 -5.90
C ALA A 26 -7.22 -7.06 -5.15
N GLN A 27 -6.24 -7.76 -5.72
CA GLN A 27 -5.59 -8.93 -5.10
C GLN A 27 -4.90 -8.63 -3.76
N TRP A 28 -4.55 -7.36 -3.50
CA TRP A 28 -3.86 -6.92 -2.29
C TRP A 28 -4.82 -6.47 -1.19
N LEU A 29 -6.12 -6.33 -1.49
CA LEU A 29 -7.12 -5.90 -0.49
C LEU A 29 -7.12 -6.79 0.75
N LYS A 30 -6.88 -8.10 0.60
CA LYS A 30 -6.77 -9.07 1.72
C LYS A 30 -5.64 -8.78 2.72
N HIS A 31 -4.66 -7.94 2.37
CA HIS A 31 -3.54 -7.56 3.22
C HIS A 31 -3.72 -6.18 3.86
N VAL A 32 -4.78 -5.47 3.49
CA VAL A 32 -5.10 -4.10 3.95
C VAL A 32 -6.44 -4.06 4.69
N ASP A 33 -7.28 -5.09 4.55
CA ASP A 33 -8.44 -5.36 5.43
C ASP A 33 -8.02 -5.77 6.85
#